data_AF-A0A9W7U009-F1
#
_entry.id   AF-A0A9W7U009-F1
#
_cell.length_a   1.000
_cell.length_b   1.000
_cell.length_c   1.000
_cell.angle_alpha   90.00
_cell.angle_beta   90.00
_cell.angle_gamma   90.00
#
_symmetry.space_group_name_H-M   'P 1'
#
loop_
_entity.id
_entity.type
_entity.pdbx_description
1 polymer ?
#
loop_
_entity_poly.entity_id
_entity_poly.type
_entity_poly.pdbx_seq_one_letter_code
_entity_poly.pdbx_strand_id
1 'polypeptide(L)' 'MWTGDLLPQLIARRRQLGLTQDELGHRIGVTDALVGKYEARMRAPGAFLLACWVEALDARLVLEPRTGIVQGVKPGTRS' A
#
# COMPACT_ATOMS: atom_id res chain seq x y z
N MET A 1 5.44 -1.27 -11.84
CA MET A 1 5.25 -0.37 -10.68
C MET A 1 4.73 -1.20 -9.51
N TRP A 2 5.39 -1.17 -8.35
CA TRP A 2 5.14 -2.01 -7.16
C TRP A 2 3.74 -1.94 -6.51
N THR A 3 2.85 -1.05 -6.94
CA THR A 3 1.53 -0.82 -6.35
C THR A 3 0.42 -1.69 -6.93
N GLY A 4 0.73 -2.56 -7.89
CA GLY A 4 -0.25 -3.39 -8.62
C GLY A 4 -1.23 -4.12 -7.68
N ASP A 5 -0.67 -4.81 -6.68
CA ASP A 5 -1.40 -5.66 -5.74
C ASP A 5 -1.77 -4.95 -4.43
N LEU A 6 -1.04 -3.89 -4.06
CA LEU A 6 -1.27 -3.15 -2.82
C LEU A 6 -2.48 -2.21 -2.92
N LEU A 7 -2.59 -1.47 -4.03
CA LEU A 7 -3.63 -0.45 -4.18
C LEU A 7 -5.06 -1.03 -4.11
N PRO A 8 -5.38 -2.18 -4.74
CA PRO A 8 -6.67 -2.82 -4.57
C PRO A 8 -7.01 -3.16 -3.11
N GLN A 9 -6.02 -3.57 -2.30
CA GLN A 9 -6.22 -3.89 -0.89
C GLN A 9 -6.59 -2.63 -0.07
N LEU A 10 -5.90 -1.52 -0.33
CA LEU A 10 -6.21 -0.23 0.30
C LEU A 10 -7.63 0.26 -0.05
N ILE A 11 -8.00 0.18 -1.34
CA ILE A 11 -9.34 0.59 -1.81
C ILE A 11 -10.42 -0.30 -1.20
N ALA A 12 -10.20 -1.62 -1.19
CA ALA A 12 -11.14 -2.58 -0.61
C ALA A 12 -11.35 -2.29 0.89
N ARG A 13 -10.27 -2.07 1.65
CA ARG A 13 -10.35 -1.76 3.07
C ARG A 13 -11.08 -0.43 3.32
N ARG A 14 -10.80 0.62 2.54
CA ARG A 14 -11.54 1.91 2.61
C ARG A 14 -13.05 1.68 2.49
N ARG A 15 -13.45 0.90 1.47
CA ARG A 15 -14.87 0.59 1.22
C ARG A 15 -15.49 -0.26 2.32
N GLN A 16 -14.76 -1.22 2.89
CA GLN A 16 -15.23 -2.00 4.04
C GLN A 16 -15.50 -1.13 5.28
N LEU A 17 -14.71 -0.07 5.47
CA LEU A 17 -14.92 0.91 6.53
C LEU A 17 -16.02 1.95 6.19
N GLY A 18 -16.62 1.88 5.00
CA GLY A 18 -17.63 2.83 4.56
C GLY A 18 -17.10 4.24 4.27
N LEU A 19 -15.78 4.42 4.20
CA LEU A 19 -15.16 5.73 4.01
C LEU A 19 -15.26 6.17 2.55
N THR A 20 -15.62 7.43 2.32
CA THR A 20 -15.52 8.11 1.02
C THR A 20 -14.06 8.49 0.70
N GLN A 21 -13.80 8.92 -0.54
CA GLN A 21 -12.49 9.43 -0.92
C GLN A 21 -12.14 10.74 -0.21
N ASP A 22 -13.16 11.58 0.03
CA ASP A 22 -13.00 12.85 0.76
C ASP A 22 -12.65 12.63 2.23
N GLU A 23 -13.36 11.73 2.92
CA GLU A 23 -13.06 11.41 4.32
C GLU A 23 -11.66 10.79 4.47
N LEU A 24 -11.24 9.95 3.52
CA LEU A 24 -9.87 9.44 3.50
C LEU A 24 -8.88 10.59 3.25
N GLY A 25 -9.16 11.46 2.29
CA GLY A 25 -8.33 12.62 1.97
C GLY A 25 -8.07 13.48 3.21
N HIS A 26 -9.14 13.84 3.93
CA HIS A 26 -9.07 14.57 5.20
C HIS A 26 -8.19 13.87 6.24
N ARG A 27 -8.29 12.54 6.37
CA ARG A 27 -7.48 11.76 7.33
C ARG A 27 -5.99 11.75 7.00
N ILE A 28 -5.62 11.71 5.72
CA ILE A 28 -4.22 11.62 5.28
C ILE A 28 -3.62 12.96 4.83
N GLY A 29 -4.38 14.05 4.96
CA GLY A 29 -3.93 15.42 4.64
C GLY A 29 -3.85 15.72 3.15
N VAL A 30 -4.74 15.16 2.33
CA VAL A 30 -4.80 15.40 0.87
C VAL A 30 -6.22 15.64 0.39
N THR A 31 -6.37 16.13 -0.84
CA THR A 31 -7.70 16.30 -1.45
C THR A 31 -8.27 14.97 -1.96
N ASP A 32 -9.60 14.87 -1.98
CA ASP A 32 -10.36 13.78 -2.61
C ASP A 32 -9.91 13.53 -4.07
N ALA A 33 -9.66 14.60 -4.83
CA ALA A 33 -9.16 14.52 -6.19
C ALA A 33 -7.79 13.82 -6.28
N LEU A 34 -6.92 14.03 -5.29
CA LEU A 34 -5.63 13.36 -5.24
C LEU A 34 -5.78 11.88 -4.85
N VAL A 35 -6.69 11.56 -3.92
CA VAL A 35 -7.08 10.17 -3.61
C VAL A 35 -7.62 9.48 -4.87
N GLY A 36 -8.50 10.11 -5.63
CA GLY A 36 -9.02 9.59 -6.89
C GLY A 36 -7.91 9.29 -7.90
N LYS A 37 -6.90 10.16 -8.02
CA LYS A 37 -5.71 9.91 -8.86
C LYS A 37 -4.90 8.71 -8.39
N TYR A 38 -4.81 8.50 -7.08
CA TYR A 38 -4.16 7.32 -6.52
C TYR A 38 -4.94 6.04 -6.85
N GLU A 39 -6.24 6.02 -6.57
CA GLU A 39 -7.09 4.84 -6.80
C GLU A 39 -7.20 4.45 -8.28
N ALA A 40 -7.17 5.45 -9.17
CA ALA A 40 -7.16 5.24 -10.62
C ALA A 40 -5.78 4.91 -11.20
N ARG A 41 -4.74 4.76 -10.36
CA ARG A 41 -3.33 4.53 -10.77
C ARG A 41 -2.74 5.62 -11.68
N MET A 42 -3.36 6.79 -11.74
CA MET A 42 -2.83 7.93 -12.49
C MET A 42 -1.63 8.58 -11.80
N ARG A 43 -1.53 8.40 -10.48
CA ARG A 43 -0.40 8.84 -9.66
C ARG A 43 -0.11 7.81 -8.58
N ALA A 44 1.16 7.59 -8.26
CA ALA A 44 1.51 6.83 -7.06
C ALA A 44 1.61 7.76 -5.84
N PRO A 45 1.12 7.32 -4.66
CA PRO A 45 1.44 7.99 -3.41
C PRO A 45 2.94 7.84 -3.11
N GLY A 46 3.51 8.87 -2.47
CA GLY A 46 4.83 8.74 -1.85
C GLY A 46 4.76 7.82 -0.63
N ALA A 47 5.92 7.33 -0.15
CA ALA A 47 5.98 6.37 0.96
C ALA A 47 5.31 6.89 2.25
N PHE A 48 5.50 8.18 2.57
CA PHE A 48 4.85 8.81 3.72
C PHE A 48 3.32 8.78 3.63
N LEU A 49 2.75 9.24 2.51
CA LEU A 49 1.29 9.22 2.31
C LEU A 49 0.74 7.80 2.26
N LEU A 50 1.51 6.84 1.75
CA LEU A 50 1.14 5.44 1.80
C LEU A 50 1.05 4.93 3.25
N ALA A 51 2.00 5.30 4.12
CA ALA A 51 1.95 4.96 5.53
C ALA A 51 0.74 5.61 6.24
N CYS A 52 0.50 6.90 6.02
CA CYS A 52 -0.68 7.58 6.54
C CYS A 52 -1.99 6.93 6.08
N TRP A 53 -2.05 6.47 4.82
CA TRP A 53 -3.21 5.75 4.30
C TRP A 53 -3.42 4.42 5.03
N VAL A 54 -2.37 3.63 5.25
CA VAL A 54 -2.46 2.38 6.01
C VAL A 54 -2.98 2.64 7.43
N GLU A 55 -2.46 3.66 8.12
CA GLU A 55 -2.92 4.05 9.46
C GLU A 55 -4.38 4.53 9.47
N ALA A 56 -4.78 5.39 8.51
CA ALA A 56 -6.15 5.90 8.39
C ALA A 56 -7.20 4.81 8.15
N LEU A 57 -6.77 3.65 7.67
CA LEU A 57 -7.59 2.46 7.39
C LEU A 57 -7.57 1.41 8.51
N ASP A 58 -6.95 1.72 9.66
CA ASP A 58 -6.76 0.78 10.76
C ASP A 58 -6.22 -0.57 10.23
N ALA A 59 -5.13 -0.47 9.47
CA ALA A 59 -4.50 -1.58 8.79
C ALA A 59 -3.00 -1.61 9.09
N ARG A 60 -2.34 -2.70 8.69
CA ARG A 60 -0.88 -2.84 8.73
C ARG A 60 -0.35 -3.28 7.38
N LEU A 61 0.82 -2.79 7.01
CA LEU A 61 1.52 -3.22 5.80
C LEU A 61 2.46 -4.38 6.13
N VAL A 62 2.33 -5.48 5.41
CA VAL A 62 3.17 -6.68 5.58
C VAL A 62 4.04 -6.84 4.34
N LEU A 63 5.36 -7.02 4.57
CA LEU A 63 6.32 -7.33 3.50
C LEU A 63 6.51 -8.85 3.45
N GLU A 64 6.18 -9.44 2.32
CA GLU A 64 6.40 -10.86 2.08
C GLU A 64 7.50 -11.06 1.02
N PRO A 65 8.38 -12.07 1.17
CA PRO A 65 9.33 -12.44 0.13
C PRO A 65 8.58 -12.79 -1.16
N ARG A 66 9.09 -12.33 -2.30
CA ARG A 66 8.61 -12.80 -3.61
C ARG A 66 8.95 -14.29 -3.71
N THR A 67 7.96 -15.15 -3.60
CA THR A 67 8.12 -16.60 -3.82
C THR A 67 8.62 -16.79 -5.25
N GLY A 68 9.90 -17.12 -5.42
CA GLY A 68 10.50 -17.36 -6.75
C GLY A 68 11.94 -16.90 -7.01
N ILE A 69 12.69 -16.34 -6.06
CA ILE A 69 14.15 -16.15 -6.26
C ILE A 69 14.92 -16.64 -5.04
N VAL A 70 15.02 -17.95 -4.90
CA VAL A 70 16.17 -18.59 -4.25
C VAL A 70 17.34 -18.58 -5.24
N GLN A 71 18.15 -17.52 -5.22
CA GLN A 71 19.54 -17.67 -5.67
C GLN A 71 20.31 -18.26 -4.49
N GLY A 72 20.81 -19.47 -4.69
CA GLY A 72 21.39 -20.33 -3.67
C GLY A 72 22.45 -19.64 -2.82
N VAL A 73 22.16 -19.48 -1.53
CA VAL A 73 23.20 -19.51 -0.51
C VAL A 73 23.51 -20.98 -0.28
N LYS A 74 24.60 -21.49 -0.87
CA LYS A 74 25.18 -22.75 -0.41
C LYS A 74 25.51 -22.58 1.07
N PRO A 75 25.10 -23.49 1.97
CA PRO A 75 25.59 -23.45 3.34
C PRO A 75 27.11 -23.60 3.28
N GLY A 76 27.81 -22.53 3.66
CA GLY A 76 29.26 -22.56 3.82
C GLY A 76 29.59 -23.58 4.89
N THR A 77 30.27 -24.65 4.48
CA THR A 77 30.96 -25.58 5.37
C THR A 77 31.86 -24.77 6.30
N ARG A 78 31.57 -24.77 7.61
CA ARG A 78 32.60 -24.46 8.59
C ARG A 78 33.24 -25.78 8.98
N SER A 79 34.53 -25.89 8.65
CA SER A 79 35.47 -26.88 9.17
C SER A 79 35.55 -26.83 10.70
#